data_AF-P74279-F1
#
_entry.id   AF-P74279-F1
#
_cell.length_a   1.000
_cell.length_b   1.000
_cell.length_c   1.000
_cell.angle_alpha   90.00
_cell.angle_beta   90.00
_cell.angle_gamma   90.00
#
_symmetry.space_group_name_H-M   'P 1'
#
loop_
_entity.id
_entity.type
_entity.pdbx_description
1 polymer ?
#
loop_
_entity_poly.entity_id
_entity_poly.type
_entity_poly.pdbx_seq_one_letter_code
_entity_poly.pdbx_strand_id
1 'polypeptide(L)'
;MSVNAYGYCDGVTFPLESKVFKPKERLKEGDKYKTKPELAVEIIKELEESGFKIKRVVSDSLYGESHSNFISAVEELKIEYAVGIRSNHGVWLPKEAKVRANKWRRFEHIRWDRKQEDRYIREIVYGKKAQ
;
A
#
# COMPACT_ATOMS: atom_id res chain seq x y z
N MET A 1 7.38 17.75 -0.96
CA MET A 1 7.26 16.28 -0.84
C MET A 1 6.10 15.87 -1.74
N SER A 2 6.16 14.75 -2.46
CA SER A 2 5.09 14.30 -3.37
C SER A 2 4.54 12.94 -2.96
N VAL A 3 3.35 12.64 -3.45
CA VAL A 3 2.78 11.29 -3.51
C VAL A 3 2.92 10.82 -4.95
N ASN A 4 3.53 9.66 -5.16
CA ASN A 4 3.86 9.16 -6.49
C ASN A 4 3.23 7.78 -6.68
N ALA A 5 2.66 7.53 -7.84
CA ALA A 5 2.23 6.21 -8.27
C ALA A 5 3.17 5.67 -9.35
N TYR A 6 3.47 4.38 -9.25
CA TYR A 6 4.25 3.63 -10.22
C TYR A 6 3.46 2.41 -10.65
N GLY A 7 3.50 2.11 -11.94
CA GLY A 7 2.97 0.88 -12.51
C GLY A 7 4.01 -0.22 -12.45
N TYR A 8 3.57 -1.44 -12.22
CA TYR A 8 4.39 -2.64 -12.36
C TYR A 8 3.74 -3.59 -13.36
N CYS A 9 4.43 -3.88 -14.46
CA CYS A 9 3.95 -4.79 -15.49
C CYS A 9 5.15 -5.61 -16.02
N ASP A 10 5.02 -6.93 -16.02
CA ASP A 10 6.01 -7.88 -16.56
C ASP A 10 7.45 -7.63 -16.10
N GLY A 11 7.64 -7.34 -14.81
CA GLY A 11 8.96 -7.11 -14.23
C GLY A 11 9.47 -5.67 -14.37
N VAL A 12 8.73 -4.79 -15.03
CA VAL A 12 9.10 -3.40 -15.26
C VAL A 12 8.30 -2.47 -14.36
N THR A 13 9.00 -1.55 -13.71
CA THR A 13 8.40 -0.45 -12.94
C THR A 13 8.51 0.86 -13.73
N PHE A 14 7.41 1.58 -13.91
CA PHE A 14 7.38 2.86 -14.62
C PHE A 14 6.53 3.89 -13.89
N PRO A 15 6.86 5.20 -13.97
CA PRO A 15 6.07 6.24 -13.34
C PRO A 15 4.69 6.36 -14.01
N LEU A 16 3.66 6.57 -13.22
CA LEU A 16 2.29 6.80 -13.70
C LEU A 16 1.87 8.24 -13.48
N GLU A 17 1.77 8.66 -12.21
CA GLU A 17 1.20 9.96 -11.83
C GLU A 17 1.85 10.44 -10.53
N SER A 18 1.89 11.76 -10.32
CA SER A 18 2.42 12.31 -9.07
C SER A 18 1.71 13.59 -8.64
N LYS A 19 1.36 13.67 -7.35
CA LYS A 19 0.75 14.86 -6.76
C LYS A 19 1.65 15.50 -5.72
N VAL A 20 1.74 16.83 -5.75
CA VAL A 20 2.50 17.60 -4.77
C VAL A 20 1.73 17.64 -3.45
N PHE A 21 2.35 17.15 -2.38
CA PHE A 21 1.82 17.29 -1.03
C PHE A 21 2.18 18.67 -0.46
N LYS A 22 1.16 19.42 -0.06
CA LYS A 22 1.28 20.75 0.55
C LYS A 22 1.07 20.64 2.08
N PRO A 23 2.12 20.83 2.90
CA PRO A 23 1.97 20.88 4.36
C PRO A 23 1.08 22.04 4.80
N LYS A 24 0.37 21.89 5.92
CA LYS A 24 -0.57 22.90 6.42
C LYS A 24 0.11 24.26 6.65
N GLU A 25 1.34 24.25 7.13
CA GLU A 25 2.10 25.47 7.44
C GLU A 25 2.53 26.27 6.20
N ARG A 26 2.35 25.69 5.00
CA ARG A 26 2.79 26.29 3.73
C ARG A 26 1.64 26.46 2.72
N LEU A 27 0.40 26.35 3.18
CA LEU A 27 -0.77 26.58 2.33
C LEU A 27 -0.88 28.07 2.01
N LYS A 28 -1.10 28.40 0.73
CA LYS A 28 -1.43 29.76 0.32
C LYS A 28 -2.93 30.00 0.48
N GLU A 29 -3.33 31.26 0.48
CA GLU A 29 -4.75 31.64 0.48
C GLU A 29 -5.45 31.02 -0.75
N GLY A 30 -6.53 30.26 -0.51
CA GLY A 30 -7.25 29.48 -1.53
C GLY A 30 -6.81 28.02 -1.69
N ASP A 31 -5.69 27.59 -1.11
CA ASP A 31 -5.29 26.18 -1.17
C ASP A 31 -6.12 25.31 -0.22
N LYS A 32 -6.73 24.23 -0.76
CA LYS A 32 -7.37 23.20 0.05
C LYS A 32 -6.33 22.18 0.52
N TYR A 33 -6.22 22.01 1.83
CA TYR A 33 -5.37 20.97 2.42
C TYR A 33 -5.85 19.57 2.02
N LYS A 34 -4.91 18.71 1.65
CA LYS A 34 -5.12 17.27 1.45
C LYS A 34 -3.98 16.49 2.09
N THR A 35 -4.33 15.43 2.80
CA THR A 35 -3.40 14.44 3.35
C THR A 35 -2.82 13.57 2.23
N LYS A 36 -1.71 12.89 2.49
CA LYS A 36 -1.12 11.95 1.52
C LYS A 36 -2.06 10.78 1.16
N PRO A 37 -2.77 10.15 2.13
CA PRO A 37 -3.84 9.20 1.83
C PRO A 37 -4.87 9.71 0.82
N GLU A 38 -5.39 10.93 1.01
CA GLU A 38 -6.38 11.52 0.10
C GLU A 38 -5.81 11.75 -1.29
N LEU A 39 -4.57 12.27 -1.38
CA LEU A 39 -3.89 12.44 -2.67
C LEU A 39 -3.66 11.10 -3.39
N ALA A 40 -3.33 10.03 -2.65
CA ALA A 40 -3.16 8.71 -3.25
C ALA A 40 -4.48 8.13 -3.78
N VAL A 41 -5.59 8.32 -3.07
CA VAL A 41 -6.94 7.93 -3.56
C VAL A 41 -7.29 8.70 -4.84
N GLU A 42 -6.98 9.99 -4.90
CA GLU A 42 -7.21 10.77 -6.13
C GLU A 42 -6.40 10.25 -7.30
N ILE A 43 -5.13 9.90 -7.09
CA ILE A 43 -4.30 9.31 -8.15
C ILE A 43 -4.92 7.99 -8.64
N ILE A 44 -5.40 7.12 -7.75
CA ILE A 44 -6.05 5.86 -8.14
C ILE A 44 -7.26 6.13 -9.02
N LYS A 45 -8.12 7.07 -8.62
CA LYS A 45 -9.33 7.44 -9.38
C LYS A 45 -8.99 8.02 -10.75
N GLU A 46 -8.03 8.93 -10.83
CA GLU A 46 -7.58 9.53 -12.09
C GLU A 46 -6.98 8.47 -13.04
N LEU A 47 -6.29 7.46 -12.51
CA LEU A 47 -5.78 6.36 -13.29
C LEU A 47 -6.91 5.45 -13.82
N GLU A 48 -7.92 5.13 -13.02
CA GLU A 48 -9.10 4.40 -13.50
C GLU A 48 -9.86 5.17 -14.58
N GLU A 49 -10.05 6.48 -14.39
CA GLU A 49 -10.67 7.38 -15.38
C GLU A 49 -9.85 7.45 -16.67
N SER A 50 -8.52 7.37 -16.57
CA SER A 50 -7.61 7.28 -17.72
C SER A 50 -7.60 5.91 -18.40
N GLY A 51 -8.38 4.95 -17.92
CA GLY A 51 -8.56 3.62 -18.50
C GLY A 51 -7.62 2.54 -17.96
N PHE A 52 -6.84 2.81 -16.91
CA PHE A 52 -6.01 1.80 -16.29
C PHE A 52 -6.87 0.78 -15.53
N LYS A 53 -6.63 -0.51 -15.80
CA LYS A 53 -7.25 -1.61 -15.05
C LYS A 53 -6.34 -2.01 -13.89
N ILE A 54 -6.52 -1.35 -12.75
CA ILE A 54 -5.69 -1.58 -11.57
C ILE A 54 -6.13 -2.87 -10.88
N LYS A 55 -5.33 -3.93 -11.02
CA LYS A 55 -5.60 -5.21 -10.35
C LYS A 55 -5.34 -5.14 -8.85
N ARG A 56 -4.23 -4.50 -8.47
CA ARG A 56 -3.76 -4.46 -7.07
C ARG A 56 -2.97 -3.20 -6.79
N VAL A 57 -3.15 -2.64 -5.60
CA VAL A 57 -2.35 -1.54 -5.05
C VAL A 57 -1.39 -2.06 -3.98
N VAL A 58 -0.12 -1.66 -4.05
CA VAL A 58 0.89 -1.95 -3.03
C VAL A 58 1.38 -0.65 -2.42
N SER A 59 1.40 -0.53 -1.09
CA SER A 59 1.79 0.72 -0.44
C SER A 59 2.45 0.52 0.93
N ASP A 60 3.07 1.58 1.45
CA ASP A 60 3.76 1.58 2.74
C ASP A 60 2.80 1.70 3.95
N SER A 61 3.38 1.66 5.16
CA SER A 61 2.62 1.61 6.40
C SER A 61 1.79 2.86 6.69
N LEU A 62 2.17 4.02 6.15
CA LEU A 62 1.38 5.24 6.28
C LEU A 62 -0.05 5.01 5.76
N TYR A 63 -0.17 4.31 4.64
CA TYR A 63 -1.45 4.03 4.00
C TYR A 63 -2.17 2.86 4.65
N GLY A 64 -1.43 1.86 5.11
CA GLY A 64 -2.01 0.74 5.85
C GLY A 64 -2.58 1.11 7.21
N GLU A 65 -2.07 2.15 7.85
CA GLU A 65 -2.57 2.65 9.13
C GLU A 65 -3.64 3.75 8.98
N SER A 66 -3.86 4.20 7.73
CA SER A 66 -4.87 5.22 7.39
C SER A 66 -6.23 4.58 7.06
N HIS A 67 -6.74 3.76 7.99
CA HIS A 67 -7.96 2.98 7.82
C HIS A 67 -9.15 3.82 7.33
N SER A 68 -9.38 4.99 7.93
CA SER A 68 -10.56 5.82 7.64
C SER A 68 -10.54 6.52 6.28
N ASN A 69 -9.40 6.58 5.58
CA ASN A 69 -9.25 7.43 4.40
C ASN A 69 -8.76 6.65 3.17
N PHE A 70 -7.70 5.84 3.31
CA PHE A 70 -7.11 5.15 2.15
C PHE A 70 -7.72 3.77 1.94
N ILE A 71 -7.66 2.91 2.96
CA ILE A 71 -8.12 1.52 2.82
C ILE A 71 -9.60 1.47 2.48
N SER A 72 -10.46 2.19 3.20
CA SER A 72 -11.89 2.22 2.87
C SER A 72 -12.17 2.71 1.45
N ALA A 73 -11.43 3.71 0.96
CA ALA A 73 -11.59 4.17 -0.42
C ALA A 73 -11.15 3.13 -1.46
N VAL A 74 -10.07 2.39 -1.20
CA VAL A 74 -9.61 1.31 -2.10
C VAL A 74 -10.58 0.12 -2.07
N GLU A 75 -11.16 -0.19 -0.91
CA GLU A 75 -12.21 -1.21 -0.75
C GLU A 75 -13.50 -0.83 -1.50
N GLU A 76 -13.92 0.44 -1.44
CA GLU A 76 -15.07 0.97 -2.19
C GLU A 76 -14.86 0.84 -3.70
N LEU A 77 -13.64 1.07 -4.17
CA LEU A 77 -13.23 0.88 -5.57
C LEU A 77 -13.09 -0.62 -5.95
N LYS A 78 -13.22 -1.55 -4.99
CA LYS A 78 -13.08 -3.00 -5.17
C LYS A 78 -11.72 -3.41 -5.74
N ILE A 79 -10.67 -2.66 -5.41
CA ILE A 79 -9.30 -2.95 -5.83
C ILE A 79 -8.61 -3.78 -4.74
N GLU A 80 -7.91 -4.86 -5.13
CA GLU A 80 -7.11 -5.62 -4.18
C GLU A 80 -5.96 -4.76 -3.63
N TYR A 81 -5.57 -4.92 -2.38
CA TYR A 81 -4.44 -4.16 -1.83
C TYR A 81 -3.53 -5.00 -0.95
N ALA A 82 -2.26 -4.59 -0.92
CA ALA A 82 -1.25 -5.06 0.01
C ALA A 82 -0.54 -3.84 0.61
N VAL A 83 -0.77 -3.59 1.89
CA VAL A 83 -0.22 -2.43 2.60
C VAL A 83 0.69 -2.88 3.74
N GLY A 84 1.75 -2.10 3.99
CA GLY A 84 2.55 -2.29 5.19
C GLY A 84 1.73 -1.98 6.45
N ILE A 85 2.06 -2.65 7.57
CA ILE A 85 1.55 -2.31 8.90
C ILE A 85 2.75 -2.35 9.84
N ARG A 86 2.94 -1.31 10.66
CA ARG A 86 4.05 -1.32 11.63
C ARG A 86 3.79 -2.32 12.74
N SER A 87 4.86 -2.84 13.32
CA SER A 87 4.80 -3.81 14.43
C SER A 87 4.09 -3.27 15.69
N ASN A 88 3.99 -1.95 15.83
CA ASN A 88 3.29 -1.28 16.92
C ASN A 88 1.84 -0.92 16.59
N HIS A 89 1.31 -1.33 15.43
CA HIS A 89 -0.07 -1.08 15.02
C HIS A 89 -0.87 -2.38 15.06
N GLY A 90 -1.97 -2.39 15.83
CA GLY A 90 -2.85 -3.55 15.98
C GLY A 90 -4.00 -3.53 14.97
N VAL A 91 -4.36 -4.71 14.46
CA VAL A 91 -5.53 -4.88 13.58
C VAL A 91 -6.59 -5.67 14.33
N TRP A 92 -7.83 -5.16 14.33
CA TRP A 92 -8.97 -5.89 14.86
C TRP A 92 -9.37 -7.00 13.90
N LEU A 93 -9.44 -8.21 14.41
CA LEU A 93 -9.93 -9.35 13.66
C LEU A 93 -11.37 -9.68 14.03
N PRO A 94 -12.19 -10.12 13.07
CA PRO A 94 -13.47 -10.75 13.37
C PRO A 94 -13.29 -11.86 14.41
N LYS A 95 -14.29 -12.08 15.27
CA LYS A 95 -14.22 -13.02 16.39
C LYS A 95 -13.84 -14.45 15.95
N GLU A 96 -14.22 -14.82 14.74
CA GLU A 96 -13.98 -16.14 14.16
C GLU A 96 -12.64 -16.25 13.40
N ALA A 97 -11.94 -15.13 13.19
CA ALA A 97 -10.63 -15.09 12.56
C ALA A 97 -9.53 -15.34 13.60
N LYS A 98 -8.48 -16.06 13.19
CA LYS A 98 -7.33 -16.35 14.04
C LYS A 98 -6.06 -15.89 13.34
N VAL A 99 -5.14 -15.30 14.10
CA VAL A 99 -3.77 -15.06 13.62
C VAL A 99 -3.05 -16.40 13.57
N ARG A 100 -2.47 -16.73 12.42
CA ARG A 100 -1.55 -17.86 12.29
C ARG A 100 -0.28 -17.37 11.62
N ALA A 101 0.86 -17.83 12.11
CA ALA A 101 2.13 -17.65 11.43
C ALA A 101 2.58 -19.01 10.89
N ASN A 102 3.00 -19.06 9.64
CA ASN A 102 3.71 -20.23 9.14
C ASN A 102 5.15 -20.24 9.67
N LYS A 103 5.85 -21.36 9.45
CA LYS A 103 7.27 -21.46 9.81
C LYS A 103 8.08 -20.49 8.97
N TRP A 104 9.10 -19.90 9.58
CA TRP A 104 10.12 -19.14 8.84
C TRP A 104 10.69 -20.00 7.72
N ARG A 105 10.67 -19.46 6.50
CA ARG A 105 11.30 -20.06 5.32
C ARG A 105 12.50 -19.23 4.94
N ARG A 106 13.63 -19.92 4.76
CA ARG A 106 14.82 -19.35 4.17
C ARG A 106 14.60 -19.15 2.68
N PHE A 107 15.00 -18.02 2.14
CA PHE A 107 15.07 -17.78 0.71
C PHE A 107 16.34 -17.00 0.38
N GLU A 108 16.82 -17.22 -0.83
CA GLU A 108 18.00 -16.53 -1.35
C GLU A 108 17.58 -15.16 -1.86
N HIS A 109 18.20 -14.11 -1.32
CA HIS A 109 17.96 -12.74 -1.76
C HIS A 109 19.21 -12.22 -2.49
N ILE A 110 19.02 -11.83 -3.74
CA ILE A 110 20.05 -11.11 -4.51
C ILE A 110 19.85 -9.63 -4.25
N ARG A 111 20.81 -9.02 -3.54
CA ARG A 111 20.80 -7.57 -3.29
C ARG A 111 21.05 -6.78 -4.58
N TRP A 112 20.81 -5.47 -4.51
CA TRP A 112 21.11 -4.53 -5.59
C TRP A 112 22.59 -4.56 -6.03
N ASP A 113 23.52 -4.93 -5.14
CA ASP A 113 24.95 -5.08 -5.40
C ASP A 113 25.35 -6.50 -5.86
N ARG A 114 24.36 -7.32 -6.23
CA ARG A 114 24.50 -8.73 -6.65
C ARG A 114 25.04 -9.68 -5.58
N LYS A 115 25.19 -9.24 -4.33
CA LYS A 115 25.54 -10.15 -3.24
C LYS A 115 24.33 -11.01 -2.88
N GLN A 116 24.57 -12.31 -2.79
CA GLN A 116 23.61 -13.27 -2.26
C GLN A 116 23.65 -13.23 -0.74
N GLU A 117 22.48 -13.17 -0.12
CA GLU A 117 22.32 -13.34 1.31
C GLU A 117 21.10 -14.22 1.59
N ASP A 118 21.23 -15.07 2.61
CA ASP A 118 20.10 -15.83 3.14
C ASP A 118 19.20 -14.89 3.94
N ARG A 119 17.95 -14.70 3.48
CA ARG A 119 16.90 -14.02 4.24
C ARG A 119 15.83 -14.99 4.68
N TYR A 120 15.07 -14.59 5.69
CA TYR A 120 13.96 -15.37 6.22
C TYR A 120 12.67 -14.60 6.06
N ILE A 121 11.65 -15.28 5.54
CA ILE A 121 10.29 -14.76 5.43
C ILE A 121 9.33 -15.67 6.17
N ARG A 122 8.32 -15.09 6.80
CA ARG A 122 7.13 -15.79 7.27
C ARG A 122 5.91 -15.00 6.84
N GLU A 123 4.85 -15.72 6.55
CA GLU A 123 3.53 -15.17 6.33
C GLU A 123 2.78 -15.20 7.65
N ILE A 124 2.20 -14.06 8.01
CA ILE A 124 1.25 -13.96 9.12
C ILE A 124 -0.13 -13.81 8.48
N VAL A 125 -0.95 -14.85 8.59
CA VAL A 125 -2.29 -14.90 8.03
C VAL A 125 -3.27 -14.40 9.09
N TYR A 126 -4.00 -13.35 8.73
CA TYR A 126 -5.06 -12.74 9.50
C TYR A 126 -6.41 -13.13 8.87
N GLY A 127 -7.16 -14.08 9.43
CA GLY A 127 -8.46 -14.48 8.85
C GLY A 127 -8.90 -15.92 9.06
N LYS A 128 -9.94 -16.34 8.31
CA LYS A 128 -10.34 -17.75 8.16
C LYS A 128 -9.58 -18.40 7.00
N LYS A 129 -9.40 -19.72 7.07
CA LYS A 129 -8.81 -20.52 5.99
C LYS A 129 -9.71 -20.36 4.74
N ALA A 130 -9.14 -20.00 3.59
CA ALA A 130 -9.80 -20.35 2.33
C ALA A 130 -9.91 -21.88 2.31
N GLN A 131 -11.13 -22.38 2.13
CA GLN A 131 -11.46 -23.80 2.15
C GLN A 131 -10.89 -24.49 0.91
#